data_AF-A0A821PB34-F1
#
_entry.id   AF-A0A821PB34-F1
#
_cell.length_a   1.000
_cell.length_b   1.000
_cell.length_c   1.000
_cell.angle_alpha   90.00
_cell.angle_beta   90.00
_cell.angle_gamma   90.00
#
_symmetry.space_group_name_H-M   'P 1'
#
loop_
_entity.id
_entity.type
_entity.pdbx_description
1 polymer ?
#
loop_
_entity_poly.entity_id
_entity_poly.type
_entity_poly.pdbx_seq_one_letter_code
_entity_poly.pdbx_strand_id
1 'polypeptide(L)'
;FFKYYEVEPLRGFTGSDEAKKRILGGEACLWAEFVDGTNLLARLWPKASAVAERLWSAASVNNSEDAQFRLDVHRCRLLRRGIPAQPILNGYCGNYEV
;
A
#
# COMPACT_ATOMS: atom_id res chain seq x y z
N PHE A 1 1.80 -4.74 6.10
CA PHE A 1 0.71 -4.16 5.30
C PHE A 1 -0.30 -3.48 6.22
N PHE A 2 -0.99 -4.23 7.09
CA PHE A 2 -2.02 -3.77 8.03
C PHE A 2 -1.77 -2.40 8.66
N LYS A 3 -0.62 -2.25 9.35
CA LYS A 3 -0.26 -1.00 10.03
C LYS A 3 -0.26 0.26 9.15
N TYR A 4 -0.02 0.12 7.85
CA TYR A 4 -0.02 1.26 6.91
C TYR A 4 -1.42 1.51 6.33
N TYR A 5 -2.18 0.44 6.12
CA TYR A 5 -3.51 0.50 5.52
C TYR A 5 -4.57 1.00 6.50
N GLU A 6 -4.46 0.66 7.78
CA GLU A 6 -5.41 1.02 8.85
C GLU A 6 -5.32 2.48 9.31
N VAL A 7 -4.32 3.21 8.83
CA VAL A 7 -4.18 4.64 9.09
C VAL A 7 -5.32 5.36 8.38
N GLU A 8 -6.11 6.11 9.15
CA GLU A 8 -7.06 7.09 8.62
C GLU A 8 -6.43 8.49 8.78
N PRO A 9 -6.01 9.17 7.70
CA PRO A 9 -5.27 10.42 7.75
C PRO A 9 -5.95 11.53 8.56
N LEU A 10 -7.28 11.56 8.58
CA LEU A 10 -8.05 12.58 9.29
C LEU A 10 -8.44 12.16 10.72
N ARG A 11 -8.04 10.97 11.17
CA ARG A 11 -8.39 10.46 12.49
C ARG A 11 -7.74 11.30 13.58
N GLY A 12 -8.57 11.87 14.45
CA GLY A 12 -8.09 12.73 15.54
C GLY A 12 -7.70 14.14 15.11
N PHE A 13 -8.01 14.56 13.87
CA PHE A 13 -7.84 15.94 13.44
C PHE A 13 -8.88 16.84 14.11
N THR A 14 -8.42 17.78 14.95
CA THR A 14 -9.27 18.68 15.75
C THR A 14 -9.54 20.05 15.09
N GLY A 15 -9.02 20.27 13.88
CA GLY A 15 -9.24 21.53 13.14
C GLY A 15 -10.62 21.62 12.49
N SER A 16 -10.94 22.82 11.98
CA SER A 16 -12.18 23.07 11.22
C SER A 16 -12.22 22.30 9.90
N ASP A 17 -13.41 22.18 9.30
CA ASP A 17 -13.55 21.53 8.00
C ASP A 17 -12.79 22.25 6.88
N GLU A 18 -12.64 23.58 6.98
CA GLU A 18 -11.78 24.36 6.08
C GLU A 18 -10.30 24.02 6.25
N ALA A 19 -9.86 23.67 7.46
CA ALA A 19 -8.50 23.20 7.70
C ALA A 19 -8.27 21.79 7.14
N LYS A 20 -9.28 20.90 7.19
CA LYS A 20 -9.20 19.56 6.57
C LYS A 20 -8.98 19.63 5.06
N LYS A 21 -9.63 20.57 4.38
CA LYS A 21 -9.48 20.78 2.93
C LYS A 21 -8.05 21.17 2.50
N ARG A 22 -7.20 21.62 3.43
CA ARG A 22 -5.78 21.93 3.15
C ARG A 22 -4.87 20.70 3.16
N ILE A 23 -5.38 19.56 3.61
CA ILE A 23 -4.65 18.29 3.57
C ILE A 23 -4.75 17.74 2.15
N LEU A 24 -3.63 17.77 1.43
CA LEU A 24 -3.58 17.39 0.01
C LEU A 24 -3.32 15.89 -0.19
N GLY A 25 -2.79 15.20 0.82
CA GLY A 25 -2.43 13.79 0.72
C GLY A 25 -1.32 13.42 1.71
N GLY A 26 -0.49 12.46 1.31
CA GLY A 26 0.63 11.97 2.10
C GLY A 26 1.63 11.21 1.24
N GLU A 27 2.70 10.71 1.87
CA GLU A 27 3.80 10.06 1.18
C GLU A 27 4.21 8.76 1.87
N ALA A 28 4.68 7.79 1.08
CA ALA A 28 5.35 6.60 1.58
C ALA A 28 6.87 6.78 1.39
N CYS A 29 7.59 7.06 2.47
CA CYS A 29 9.03 7.32 2.40
C CYS A 29 9.83 6.03 2.61
N LEU A 30 10.79 5.77 1.73
CA LEU A 30 11.80 4.72 1.88
C LEU A 30 13.18 5.37 1.95
N TRP A 31 13.66 5.56 3.18
CA TRP A 31 14.98 6.14 3.42
C TRP A 31 16.10 5.18 3.03
N ALA A 32 17.19 5.73 2.49
CA ALA A 32 18.21 5.01 1.73
C ALA A 32 19.39 4.49 2.56
N GLU A 33 19.40 4.68 3.89
CA GLU A 33 20.54 4.28 4.74
C GLU A 33 20.84 2.78 4.67
N PHE A 34 19.80 1.96 4.44
CA PHE A 34 19.90 0.50 4.32
C PHE A 34 19.21 -0.03 3.05
N VAL A 35 19.06 0.82 2.04
CA VAL A 35 18.35 0.51 0.80
C VAL A 35 19.19 0.88 -0.40
N ASP A 36 19.36 -0.06 -1.31
CA ASP A 36 20.10 0.11 -2.55
C ASP A 36 19.43 -0.67 -3.70
N GLY A 37 20.08 -0.71 -4.86
CA GLY A 37 19.57 -1.42 -6.04
C GLY A 37 19.31 -2.91 -5.83
N THR A 38 19.87 -3.53 -4.80
CA THR A 38 19.70 -4.97 -4.51
C THR A 38 18.38 -5.27 -3.80
N ASN A 39 17.83 -4.31 -3.05
CA ASN A 39 16.70 -4.56 -2.15
C ASN A 39 15.53 -3.57 -2.27
N LEU A 40 15.68 -2.48 -3.03
CA LEU A 40 14.70 -1.39 -3.14
C LEU A 40 13.30 -1.89 -3.50
N LEU A 41 13.17 -2.62 -4.61
CA LEU A 41 11.86 -3.02 -5.14
C LEU A 41 11.12 -3.99 -4.21
N ALA A 42 11.84 -4.98 -3.67
CA ALA A 42 11.26 -5.96 -2.76
C ALA A 42 10.90 -5.35 -1.40
N ARG A 43 11.65 -4.35 -0.92
CA ARG A 43 11.29 -3.62 0.31
C ARG A 43 10.08 -2.72 0.11
N LEU A 44 10.03 -1.99 -1.01
CA LEU A 44 8.99 -1.02 -1.30
C LEU A 44 7.65 -1.69 -1.62
N TRP A 45 7.65 -2.67 -2.51
CA TRP A 45 6.43 -3.29 -3.01
C TRP A 45 6.15 -4.65 -2.33
N PRO A 46 4.87 -4.94 -2.00
CA PRO A 46 3.66 -4.16 -2.24
C PRO A 46 3.28 -3.28 -1.02
N LYS A 47 4.20 -3.03 -0.08
CA LYS A 47 3.93 -2.24 1.14
C LYS A 47 3.46 -0.81 0.81
N ALA A 48 4.08 -0.18 -0.18
CA ALA A 48 3.68 1.16 -0.65
C ALA A 48 2.28 1.17 -1.30
N SER A 49 1.81 0.06 -1.87
CA SER A 49 0.45 -0.04 -2.42
C SER A 49 -0.63 0.15 -1.35
N ALA A 50 -0.34 -0.18 -0.09
CA ALA A 50 -1.24 0.07 1.04
C ALA A 50 -1.51 1.58 1.23
N VAL A 51 -0.43 2.36 1.20
CA VAL A 51 -0.50 3.82 1.32
C VAL A 51 -1.17 4.41 0.09
N ALA A 52 -0.86 3.88 -1.10
CA ALA A 52 -1.51 4.30 -2.34
C ALA A 52 -3.03 4.11 -2.30
N GLU A 53 -3.52 2.96 -1.83
CA GLU A 53 -4.96 2.74 -1.70
C GLU A 53 -5.61 3.67 -0.67
N ARG A 54 -4.95 3.92 0.47
CA ARG A 54 -5.47 4.84 1.49
C ARG A 54 -5.57 6.29 1.00
N LEU A 55 -4.63 6.73 0.15
CA LEU A 55 -4.61 8.09 -0.40
C LEU A 55 -5.51 8.26 -1.63
N TRP A 56 -5.91 7.17 -2.28
CA TRP A 56 -6.73 7.21 -3.50
C TRP A 56 -8.20 6.86 -3.25
N SER A 57 -8.45 5.81 -2.48
CA SER A 57 -9.79 5.26 -2.26
C SER A 57 -10.59 6.08 -1.26
N ALA A 58 -11.91 5.94 -1.29
CA ALA A 58 -12.78 6.56 -0.30
C ALA A 58 -12.45 6.09 1.13
N ALA A 59 -12.66 6.95 2.13
CA ALA A 59 -12.39 6.63 3.53
C ALA A 59 -13.16 5.40 4.05
N SER A 60 -14.32 5.08 3.45
CA SER A 60 -15.10 3.88 3.74
C SER A 60 -14.44 2.58 3.29
N VAL A 61 -13.46 2.64 2.38
CA VAL A 61 -12.65 1.49 1.96
C VAL A 61 -11.55 1.29 3.00
N ASN A 62 -11.86 0.53 4.04
CA ASN A 62 -10.95 0.33 5.18
C ASN A 62 -10.97 -1.09 5.77
N ASN A 63 -11.65 -2.04 5.13
CA ASN A 63 -11.61 -3.43 5.56
C ASN A 63 -10.27 -4.08 5.20
N SER A 64 -9.41 -4.27 6.20
CA SER A 64 -8.11 -4.93 6.07
C SER A 64 -8.20 -6.39 5.61
N GLU A 65 -9.25 -7.11 5.99
CA GLU A 65 -9.42 -8.54 5.66
C GLU A 65 -9.75 -8.75 4.18
N ASP A 66 -10.51 -7.83 3.57
CA ASP A 66 -10.75 -7.81 2.13
C ASP A 66 -9.51 -7.30 1.37
N ALA A 67 -8.90 -6.21 1.88
CA ALA A 67 -7.80 -5.55 1.21
C ALA A 67 -6.57 -6.45 1.03
N GLN A 68 -6.27 -7.34 1.99
CA GLN A 68 -5.15 -8.28 1.84
C GLN A 68 -5.34 -9.21 0.62
N PHE A 69 -6.54 -9.71 0.34
CA PHE A 69 -6.75 -10.62 -0.79
C PHE A 69 -6.63 -9.87 -2.12
N ARG A 70 -7.21 -8.66 -2.22
CA ARG A 70 -7.03 -7.81 -3.41
C ARG A 70 -5.57 -7.41 -3.60
N LEU A 71 -4.85 -7.13 -2.51
CA LEU A 71 -3.43 -6.80 -2.57
C LEU A 71 -2.59 -7.99 -3.01
N ASP A 72 -2.92 -9.22 -2.61
CA ASP A 72 -2.17 -10.41 -3.02
C ASP A 72 -2.32 -10.65 -4.54
N VAL A 73 -3.54 -10.48 -5.07
CA VAL A 73 -3.79 -10.48 -6.52
C VAL A 73 -3.00 -9.36 -7.21
N HIS A 74 -3.00 -8.15 -6.65
CA HIS A 74 -2.21 -7.04 -7.18
C HIS A 74 -0.69 -7.33 -7.14
N ARG A 75 -0.21 -7.98 -6.07
CA ARG A 75 1.19 -8.40 -5.94
C ARG A 75 1.56 -9.41 -7.02
N CYS A 76 0.70 -10.37 -7.34
CA CYS A 76 0.93 -11.27 -8.48
C CYS A 76 0.96 -10.52 -9.82
N ARG A 77 0.09 -9.51 -9.99
CA ARG A 77 0.13 -8.63 -11.17
C ARG A 77 1.45 -7.85 -11.27
N LEU A 78 2.01 -7.38 -10.15
CA LEU A 78 3.32 -6.72 -10.12
C LEU A 78 4.44 -7.67 -10.53
N LEU A 79 4.44 -8.91 -10.03
CA LEU A 79 5.42 -9.92 -10.44
C LEU A 79 5.37 -10.21 -11.95
N ARG A 80 4.17 -10.37 -12.52
CA ARG A 80 4.00 -10.57 -13.98
C ARG A 80 4.52 -9.40 -14.80
N ARG A 81 4.58 -8.20 -14.22
CA ARG A 81 5.14 -6.98 -14.81
C ARG A 81 6.64 -6.79 -14.53
N GLY A 82 7.31 -7.80 -13.95
CA GLY A 82 8.74 -7.76 -13.66
C GLY A 82 9.13 -7.00 -12.39
N ILE A 83 8.16 -6.64 -11.53
CA ILE A 83 8.45 -5.97 -10.25
C ILE A 83 8.53 -7.04 -9.15
N PRO A 84 9.70 -7.25 -8.51
CA PRO A 84 9.91 -8.32 -7.53
C PRO A 84 9.29 -7.97 -6.16
N ALA A 85 7.98 -7.83 -6.10
CA ALA A 85 7.23 -7.51 -4.88
C ALA A 85 7.26 -8.67 -3.87
N GLN A 86 7.56 -8.38 -2.60
CA GLN A 86 7.59 -9.38 -1.53
C GLN A 86 6.19 -9.96 -1.28
N PRO A 87 6.06 -11.22 -0.81
CA PRO A 87 4.76 -11.81 -0.48
C PRO A 87 4.11 -11.09 0.72
N ILE A 88 2.77 -11.17 0.79
CA ILE A 88 2.00 -10.65 1.93
C ILE A 88 1.31 -11.76 2.73
N LEU A 89 0.90 -12.84 2.06
CA LEU A 89 0.22 -14.00 2.62
C LEU A 89 1.02 -15.25 2.26
N ASN A 90 0.68 -16.37 2.91
CA ASN A 90 1.12 -17.69 2.45
C ASN A 90 0.41 -18.02 1.13
N GLY A 91 1.17 -18.41 0.12
CA GLY A 91 0.63 -18.74 -1.20
C GLY A 91 1.68 -18.68 -2.29
N TYR A 92 1.23 -18.80 -3.53
CA TYR A 92 2.06 -18.66 -4.72
C TYR A 92 1.31 -17.92 -5.81
N CYS A 93 2.04 -17.25 -6.70
CA CYS A 93 1.46 -16.64 -7.88
C CYS A 93 1.54 -17.62 -9.04
N GLY A 94 0.41 -18.20 -9.42
CA GLY A 94 0.28 -18.99 -10.64
C GLY A 94 0.10 -18.12 -11.89
N ASN A 95 0.26 -18.75 -13.06
CA ASN A 95 0.04 -18.14 -14.37
C ASN A 95 -1.41 -18.27 -14.88
N TYR A 96 -2.42 -18.38 -13.99
CA TYR A 96 -3.81 -18.71 -14.37
C TYR A 96 -4.62 -17.57 -15.03
N GLU A 97 -3.97 -16.61 -15.66
CA GLU A 97 -4.64 -15.67 -16.57
C GLU A 97 -4.19 -16.03 -17.99
N VAL A 98 -5.02 -16.84 -18.65
CA VAL A 98 -5.15 -16.90 -20.11
C VAL A 98 -6.15 -15.81 -20.50
#